data_AF-A0AAN4IMR2-F1
#
_entry.id   AF-A0AAN4IMR2-F1
#
_cell.length_a   1.000
_cell.length_b   1.000
_cell.length_c   1.000
_cell.angle_alpha   90.00
_cell.angle_beta   90.00
_cell.angle_gamma   90.00
#
_symmetry.space_group_name_H-M   'P 1'
#
loop_
_entity.id
_entity.type
_entity.pdbx_description
1 polymer ?
#
loop_
_entity_poly.entity_id
_entity_poly.type
_entity_poly.pdbx_seq_one_letter_code
_entity_poly.pdbx_strand_id
1 'polypeptide(L)'
;MNAAQSSLDEGKLVIAYSDKNGSTVGLEFSSVASSQATLLMKACSVAASDKEKRIVTSVVMDDTEIIQTTSDDGGDDMDKRLAVLEAEVAHIKSSMAGIKEDTRKISSDSTDAKRDTAVLLQKSLDFDASLSKKPSVDYFEAKFSALETKIADVKVWMLGVLLASLAMPTIFFLINLYLKKGQ
;
A
#
# COMPACT_ATOMS: atom_id res chain seq x y z
N MET A 1 27.96 -12.11 -31.71
CA MET A 1 27.21 -11.81 -30.46
C MET A 1 26.28 -12.97 -30.23
N ASN A 2 26.49 -13.65 -29.11
CA ASN A 2 25.85 -14.89 -28.69
C ASN A 2 24.49 -14.54 -28.04
N ALA A 3 23.38 -15.08 -28.54
CA ALA A 3 22.10 -15.05 -27.84
C ALA A 3 21.60 -16.49 -27.79
N ALA A 4 21.71 -17.08 -26.61
CA ALA A 4 21.32 -18.45 -26.30
C ALA A 4 19.86 -18.68 -26.70
N GLN A 5 19.63 -19.63 -27.61
CA GLN A 5 18.36 -20.30 -27.76
C GLN A 5 18.09 -21.06 -26.46
N SER A 6 17.33 -20.46 -25.54
CA SER A 6 16.74 -21.17 -24.41
C SER A 6 15.61 -22.02 -24.97
N SER A 7 15.90 -23.29 -25.26
CA SER A 7 14.88 -24.32 -25.48
C SER A 7 14.02 -24.40 -24.22
N LEU A 8 12.91 -23.66 -24.20
CA LEU A 8 11.87 -23.81 -23.20
C LEU A 8 11.16 -25.12 -23.52
N ASP A 9 11.65 -26.18 -22.89
CA ASP A 9 11.16 -27.55 -22.98
C ASP A 9 9.64 -27.56 -22.75
N GLU A 10 8.86 -27.84 -23.80
CA GLU A 10 7.41 -27.97 -23.69
C GLU A 10 7.12 -29.29 -22.95
N GLY A 11 6.58 -29.16 -21.74
CA GLY A 11 6.36 -30.30 -20.85
C GLY A 11 4.91 -30.73 -20.83
N LYS A 12 4.70 -31.98 -20.41
CA LYS A 12 3.38 -32.50 -20.05
C LYS A 12 2.93 -31.87 -18.74
N LEU A 13 1.78 -31.19 -18.73
CA LEU A 13 1.18 -30.62 -17.52
C LEU A 13 -0.08 -31.39 -17.14
N VAL A 14 -0.12 -31.92 -15.92
CA VAL A 14 -1.31 -32.60 -15.36
C VAL A 14 -1.81 -31.80 -14.17
N ILE A 15 -3.09 -31.43 -14.20
CA ILE A 15 -3.76 -30.72 -13.12
C ILE A 15 -4.86 -31.63 -12.57
N ALA A 16 -4.67 -32.14 -11.35
CA ALA A 16 -5.62 -33.05 -10.71
C ALA A 16 -6.31 -32.42 -9.49
N TYR A 17 -7.61 -32.67 -9.37
CA TYR A 17 -8.43 -32.27 -8.25
C TYR A 17 -8.92 -33.50 -7.50
N SER A 18 -8.64 -33.59 -6.21
CA SER A 18 -9.21 -34.62 -5.35
C SER A 18 -10.35 -34.03 -4.50
N ASP A 19 -11.43 -34.77 -4.34
CA ASP A 19 -12.42 -34.46 -3.31
C ASP A 19 -12.04 -35.10 -1.95
N LYS A 20 -12.81 -34.76 -0.90
CA LYS A 20 -12.63 -35.29 0.46
C LYS A 20 -12.79 -36.82 0.58
N ASN A 21 -13.30 -37.48 -0.47
CA ASN A 21 -13.48 -38.92 -0.52
C ASN A 21 -12.36 -39.59 -1.33
N GLY A 22 -11.36 -38.83 -1.79
CA GLY A 22 -10.21 -39.33 -2.55
C GLY A 22 -10.47 -39.51 -4.05
N SER A 23 -11.63 -39.10 -4.56
CA SER A 23 -11.93 -39.19 -6.00
C SER A 23 -11.20 -38.09 -6.77
N THR A 24 -10.30 -38.47 -7.67
CA THR A 24 -9.46 -37.54 -8.44
C THR A 24 -9.96 -37.36 -9.86
N VAL A 25 -10.25 -36.12 -10.25
CA VAL A 25 -10.49 -35.74 -11.65
C VAL A 25 -9.28 -34.95 -12.14
N GLY A 26 -8.63 -35.44 -13.20
CA GLY A 26 -7.43 -34.83 -13.78
C GLY A 26 -7.67 -34.28 -15.19
N LEU A 27 -7.03 -33.15 -15.48
CA LEU A 27 -6.91 -32.59 -16.83
C LEU A 27 -5.44 -32.67 -17.24
N GLU A 28 -5.18 -33.19 -18.43
CA GLU A 28 -3.85 -33.35 -18.99
C GLU A 28 -3.67 -32.45 -20.21
N PHE A 29 -2.52 -31.78 -20.27
CA PHE A 29 -2.09 -30.96 -21.39
C PHE A 29 -0.74 -31.47 -21.89
N SER A 30 -0.69 -31.92 -23.14
CA SER A 30 0.46 -32.66 -23.69
C SER A 30 1.55 -31.80 -24.34
N SER A 31 1.48 -30.47 -24.23
CA SER A 31 2.54 -29.53 -24.65
C SER A 31 2.20 -28.16 -24.05
N VAL A 32 2.79 -27.86 -22.90
CA VAL A 32 2.61 -26.56 -22.22
C VAL A 32 3.96 -25.94 -21.98
N ALA A 33 4.20 -24.79 -22.61
CA ALA A 33 5.35 -23.97 -22.29
C ALA A 33 5.32 -23.55 -20.81
N SER A 34 6.46 -23.56 -20.13
CA SER A 34 6.58 -23.21 -18.70
C SER A 34 5.94 -21.86 -18.35
N SER A 35 6.02 -20.88 -19.26
CA SER A 35 5.39 -19.56 -19.13
C SER A 35 3.85 -19.60 -19.07
N GLN A 36 3.22 -20.60 -19.70
CA GLN A 36 1.78 -20.78 -19.75
C GLN A 36 1.24 -21.67 -18.63
N ALA A 37 2.07 -22.58 -18.10
CA ALA A 37 1.67 -23.53 -17.06
C ALA A 37 1.07 -22.85 -15.81
N THR A 38 1.67 -21.74 -15.36
CA THR A 38 1.19 -20.97 -14.21
C THR A 38 -0.20 -20.38 -14.46
N LEU A 39 -0.49 -19.94 -15.68
CA LEU A 39 -1.77 -19.33 -16.04
C LEU A 39 -2.87 -20.40 -16.14
N LEU A 40 -2.57 -21.54 -16.77
CA LEU A 40 -3.50 -22.68 -16.82
C LEU A 40 -3.82 -23.22 -15.43
N MET A 41 -2.81 -23.35 -14.55
CA MET A 41 -3.00 -23.76 -13.16
C MET A 41 -3.92 -22.79 -12.39
N LYS A 42 -3.73 -21.48 -12.58
CA LYS A 42 -4.62 -20.47 -11.98
C LYS A 42 -6.05 -20.56 -12.52
N ALA A 43 -6.23 -20.69 -13.83
CA ALA A 43 -7.56 -20.79 -14.43
C ALA A 43 -8.33 -22.01 -13.93
N CYS A 44 -7.68 -23.18 -13.85
CA CYS A 44 -8.31 -24.38 -13.36
C CYS A 44 -8.60 -24.29 -11.84
N SER A 45 -7.75 -23.60 -11.05
CA SER A 45 -8.01 -23.38 -9.62
C SER A 45 -9.25 -22.51 -9.35
N VAL A 46 -9.50 -21.51 -10.22
CA VAL A 46 -10.66 -20.61 -10.10
C VAL A 46 -11.96 -21.36 -10.44
N ALA A 47 -11.94 -22.22 -11.46
CA ALA A 47 -13.09 -23.05 -11.80
C ALA A 47 -13.45 -24.07 -10.70
N ALA A 48 -12.48 -24.44 -9.84
CA ALA A 48 -12.68 -25.38 -8.74
C ALA A 48 -13.16 -24.72 -7.43
N SER A 49 -13.30 -23.39 -7.39
CA SER A 49 -13.43 -22.58 -6.16
C SER A 49 -14.72 -22.79 -5.33
N ASP A 50 -15.72 -23.51 -5.82
CA ASP A 50 -17.01 -23.65 -5.11
C ASP A 50 -17.03 -24.80 -4.08
N LYS A 51 -15.96 -25.61 -4.01
CA LYS A 51 -15.77 -26.58 -2.92
C LYS A 51 -14.31 -26.57 -2.49
N GLU A 52 -14.09 -26.47 -1.19
CA GLU A 52 -12.80 -26.50 -0.51
C GLU A 52 -11.93 -27.67 -1.02
N LYS A 53 -11.06 -27.41 -2.00
CA LYS A 53 -10.22 -28.42 -2.65
C LYS A 53 -8.79 -27.91 -2.77
N ARG A 54 -7.87 -28.71 -2.23
CA ARG A 54 -6.43 -28.44 -2.15
C ARG A 54 -5.78 -28.72 -3.50
N ILE A 55 -5.01 -27.77 -4.03
CA ILE A 55 -4.17 -28.02 -5.21
C ILE A 55 -3.01 -28.91 -4.76
N VAL A 56 -2.90 -30.11 -5.33
CA VAL A 56 -1.76 -31.00 -5.12
C VAL A 56 -0.97 -31.03 -6.42
N THR A 57 0.23 -30.46 -6.40
CA THR A 57 1.18 -30.63 -7.51
C THR A 57 2.00 -31.87 -7.22
N SER A 58 2.10 -32.79 -8.19
CA SER A 58 3.07 -33.88 -8.15
C SER A 58 4.00 -33.72 -9.34
N VAL A 59 5.29 -33.56 -9.07
CA VAL A 59 6.35 -33.75 -10.06
C VAL A 59 6.43 -35.24 -10.33
N VAL A 60 6.25 -35.65 -11.59
CA VAL A 60 6.63 -36.98 -12.03
C VAL A 60 8.15 -36.97 -12.14
N MET A 61 8.83 -37.69 -11.24
CA MET A 61 10.23 -38.05 -11.44
C MET A 61 10.26 -39.17 -12.48
N ASP A 62 11.14 -39.03 -13.47
CA ASP A 62 11.37 -40.05 -14.49
C ASP A 62 12.04 -41.26 -13.82
N ASP A 63 11.35 -42.40 -13.79
CA ASP A 63 11.76 -43.64 -13.10
C ASP A 63 12.96 -44.37 -13.76
N THR A 64 13.82 -43.65 -14.50
CA THR A 64 14.90 -44.26 -15.29
C THR A 64 16.30 -44.02 -14.70
N GLU A 65 16.46 -44.04 -13.37
CA GLU A 65 17.75 -44.39 -12.77
C GLU A 65 17.73 -45.88 -12.39
N ILE A 66 18.40 -46.69 -13.22
CA ILE A 66 18.69 -48.10 -12.93
C ILE A 66 19.49 -48.15 -11.62
N ILE A 67 18.83 -48.54 -10.53
CA ILE A 67 19.51 -48.90 -9.29
C ILE A 67 20.30 -50.18 -9.58
N GLN A 68 21.60 -50.01 -9.80
CA GLN A 68 22.54 -51.12 -9.87
C GLN A 68 22.68 -51.71 -8.47
N THR A 69 21.85 -52.71 -8.16
CA THR A 69 21.94 -53.49 -6.92
C THR A 69 23.17 -54.38 -6.99
N THR A 70 24.33 -53.88 -6.54
CA THR A 70 25.41 -54.76 -6.10
C THR A 70 24.98 -55.39 -4.79
N SER A 71 24.52 -56.64 -4.87
CA SER A 71 24.28 -57.48 -3.71
C SER A 71 25.60 -57.75 -3.01
N ASP A 72 25.78 -57.16 -1.83
CA ASP A 72 26.37 -57.74 -0.62
C ASP A 72 26.39 -56.61 0.44
N ASP A 73 25.73 -56.82 1.58
CA ASP A 73 25.54 -55.86 2.70
C ASP A 73 24.28 -54.95 2.67
N GLY A 74 23.10 -55.52 2.41
CA GLY A 74 21.83 -54.77 2.35
C GLY A 74 21.16 -54.44 3.70
N GLY A 75 21.58 -55.05 4.81
CA GLY A 75 20.98 -54.83 6.14
C GLY A 75 21.48 -53.55 6.82
N ASP A 76 22.79 -53.39 6.86
CA ASP A 76 23.44 -52.25 7.52
C ASP A 76 23.17 -50.91 6.82
N ASP A 77 22.90 -50.91 5.50
CA ASP A 77 22.52 -49.71 4.76
C ASP A 77 21.09 -49.25 5.10
N MET A 78 20.16 -50.19 5.31
CA MET A 78 18.79 -49.86 5.72
C MET A 78 18.75 -49.24 7.12
N ASP A 79 19.50 -49.78 8.08
CA ASP A 79 19.55 -49.25 9.44
C ASP A 79 20.18 -47.83 9.48
N LYS A 80 21.22 -47.59 8.67
CA LYS A 80 21.81 -46.25 8.50
C LYS A 80 20.80 -45.28 7.90
N ARG A 81 20.08 -45.68 6.85
CA ARG A 81 19.07 -44.85 6.19
C ARG A 81 17.88 -44.57 7.11
N LEU A 82 17.49 -45.52 7.95
CA LEU A 82 16.44 -45.34 8.96
C LEU A 82 16.89 -44.34 10.04
N ALA A 83 18.12 -44.47 10.54
CA ALA A 83 18.68 -43.53 11.51
C ALA A 83 18.78 -42.10 10.95
N VAL A 84 19.17 -41.94 9.68
CA VAL A 84 19.16 -40.65 8.98
C VAL A 84 17.73 -40.11 8.85
N LEU A 85 16.78 -40.95 8.45
CA LEU A 85 15.39 -40.55 8.31
C LEU A 85 14.76 -40.12 9.65
N GLU A 86 15.05 -40.84 10.74
CA GLU A 86 14.60 -40.46 12.08
C GLU A 86 15.20 -39.12 12.53
N ALA A 87 16.49 -38.89 12.24
CA ALA A 87 17.15 -37.63 12.51
C ALA A 87 16.55 -36.47 11.68
N GLU A 88 16.28 -36.70 10.39
CA GLU A 88 15.64 -35.72 9.51
C GLU A 88 14.20 -35.42 9.92
N VAL A 89 13.42 -36.42 10.31
CA VAL A 89 12.05 -36.23 10.82
C VAL A 89 12.07 -35.47 12.15
N ALA A 90 13.01 -35.76 13.04
CA ALA A 90 13.20 -34.98 14.26
C ALA A 90 13.54 -33.52 13.95
N HIS A 91 14.41 -33.28 12.97
CA HIS A 91 14.77 -31.94 12.51
C HIS A 91 13.61 -31.21 11.84
N ILE A 92 12.80 -31.89 11.03
CA ILE A 92 11.56 -31.35 10.43
C ILE A 92 10.57 -30.99 11.53
N LYS A 93 10.38 -31.84 12.53
CA LYS A 93 9.49 -31.57 13.66
C LYS A 93 9.94 -30.32 14.43
N SER A 94 11.25 -30.18 14.65
CA SER A 94 11.84 -28.98 15.26
C SER A 94 11.62 -27.74 14.40
N SER A 95 11.93 -27.82 13.10
CA SER A 95 11.71 -26.73 12.14
C SER A 95 10.24 -26.31 12.07
N MET A 96 9.32 -27.27 12.10
CA MET A 96 7.88 -27.02 12.09
C MET A 96 7.38 -26.37 13.38
N ALA A 97 7.98 -26.70 14.53
CA ALA A 97 7.72 -25.99 15.77
C ALA A 97 8.22 -24.52 15.69
N GLY A 98 9.39 -24.29 15.09
CA GLY A 98 9.93 -22.95 14.81
C GLY A 98 9.01 -22.14 13.90
N ILE A 99 8.59 -22.71 12.76
CA ILE A 99 7.65 -22.07 11.81
C ILE A 99 6.33 -21.70 12.48
N LYS A 100 5.81 -22.56 13.36
CA LYS A 100 4.57 -22.29 14.10
C LYS A 100 4.72 -21.10 15.04
N GLU A 101 5.88 -20.97 15.67
CA GLU A 101 6.19 -19.84 16.55
C GLU A 101 6.36 -18.55 15.75
N ASP A 102 7.10 -18.59 14.64
CA ASP A 102 7.26 -17.43 13.75
C ASP A 102 5.92 -16.99 13.15
N THR A 103 5.04 -17.93 12.80
CA THR A 103 3.66 -17.63 12.36
C THR A 103 2.86 -16.88 13.43
N ARG A 104 3.02 -17.27 14.72
CA ARG A 104 2.36 -16.56 15.82
C ARG A 104 2.90 -15.15 15.99
N LYS A 105 4.22 -14.96 15.89
CA LYS A 105 4.84 -13.63 15.93
C LYS A 105 4.37 -12.75 14.79
N ILE A 106 4.36 -13.26 13.55
CA ILE A 106 3.84 -12.53 12.39
C ILE A 106 2.38 -12.12 12.60
N SER A 107 1.55 -12.99 13.20
CA SER A 107 0.17 -12.65 13.53
C SER A 107 0.06 -11.52 14.58
N SER A 108 0.96 -11.51 15.57
CA SER A 108 1.06 -10.43 16.56
C SER A 108 1.49 -9.12 15.90
N ASP A 109 2.59 -9.14 15.16
CA ASP A 109 3.15 -7.97 14.47
C ASP A 109 2.14 -7.38 13.47
N SER A 110 1.37 -8.23 12.78
CA SER A 110 0.30 -7.78 11.89
C SER A 110 -0.82 -7.06 12.64
N THR A 111 -1.13 -7.50 13.86
CA THR A 111 -2.15 -6.85 14.71
C THR A 111 -1.67 -5.48 15.19
N ASP A 112 -0.40 -5.38 15.59
CA ASP A 112 0.22 -4.12 15.99
C ASP A 112 0.32 -3.14 14.81
N ALA A 113 0.73 -3.61 13.62
CA ALA A 113 0.76 -2.78 12.41
C ALA A 113 -0.64 -2.25 12.03
N LYS A 114 -1.70 -3.06 12.19
CA LYS A 114 -3.09 -2.60 11.99
C LYS A 114 -3.46 -1.50 13.00
N ARG A 115 -3.08 -1.65 14.26
CA ARG A 115 -3.30 -0.64 15.29
C ARG A 115 -2.58 0.66 14.98
N ASP A 116 -1.31 0.60 14.60
CA ASP A 116 -0.51 1.78 14.24
C ASP A 116 -1.08 2.49 13.02
N THR A 117 -1.52 1.73 12.01
CA THR A 117 -2.20 2.29 10.83
C THR A 117 -3.50 2.99 11.22
N ALA A 118 -4.28 2.43 12.14
CA ALA A 118 -5.50 3.07 12.65
C ALA A 118 -5.20 4.38 13.40
N VAL A 119 -4.14 4.41 14.21
CA VAL A 119 -3.68 5.62 14.90
C VAL A 119 -3.19 6.67 13.90
N LEU A 120 -2.47 6.27 12.85
CA LEU A 120 -2.00 7.17 11.80
C LEU A 120 -3.16 7.78 11.02
N LEU A 121 -4.17 6.97 10.66
CA LEU A 121 -5.40 7.45 10.02
C LEU A 121 -6.12 8.47 10.90
N GLN A 122 -6.25 8.18 12.20
CA GLN A 122 -6.85 9.12 13.14
C GLN A 122 -6.07 10.43 13.23
N LYS A 123 -4.73 10.37 13.35
CA LYS A 123 -3.88 11.56 13.35
C LYS A 123 -3.99 12.35 12.04
N SER A 124 -4.12 11.68 10.89
CA SER A 124 -4.32 12.33 9.59
C SER A 124 -5.63 13.11 9.54
N LEU A 125 -6.73 12.51 10.04
CA LEU A 125 -8.02 13.19 10.18
C LEU A 125 -7.94 14.39 11.15
N ASP A 126 -7.23 14.23 12.27
CA ASP A 126 -7.02 15.32 13.22
C ASP A 126 -6.18 16.45 12.61
N PHE A 127 -5.18 16.12 11.77
CA PHE A 127 -4.40 17.11 11.03
C PHE A 127 -5.25 17.85 10.00
N ASP A 128 -6.10 17.15 9.26
CA ASP A 128 -7.02 17.75 8.29
C ASP A 128 -8.02 18.70 8.98
N ALA A 129 -8.62 18.26 10.09
CA ALA A 129 -9.48 19.10 10.92
C ALA A 129 -8.74 20.32 11.51
N SER A 130 -7.46 20.16 11.88
CA SER A 130 -6.62 21.25 12.38
C SER A 130 -6.20 22.22 11.27
N LEU A 131 -6.03 21.74 10.04
CA LEU A 131 -5.78 22.57 8.86
C LEU A 131 -7.02 23.36 8.47
N SER A 132 -8.19 22.74 8.49
CA SER A 132 -9.48 23.39 8.22
C SER A 132 -9.79 24.52 9.22
N LYS A 133 -9.29 24.42 10.45
CA LYS A 133 -9.43 25.46 11.49
C LYS A 133 -8.39 26.58 11.41
N LYS A 134 -7.33 26.46 10.60
CA LYS A 134 -6.42 27.59 10.40
C LYS A 134 -7.14 28.67 9.60
N PRO A 135 -7.12 29.94 10.04
CA PRO A 135 -7.61 31.04 9.21
C PRO A 135 -6.87 30.99 7.86
N SER A 136 -7.62 30.83 6.77
CA SER A 136 -7.05 30.71 5.42
C SER A 136 -6.36 32.01 5.01
N VAL A 137 -5.55 31.94 3.95
CA VAL A 137 -4.97 33.14 3.33
C VAL A 137 -6.08 34.14 2.97
N ASP A 138 -7.25 33.66 2.52
CA ASP A 138 -8.41 34.50 2.23
C ASP A 138 -8.92 35.27 3.45
N TYR A 139 -8.85 34.67 4.65
CA TYR A 139 -9.21 35.36 5.89
C TYR A 139 -8.26 36.54 6.16
N PHE A 140 -6.95 36.33 6.00
CA PHE A 140 -5.98 37.41 6.15
C PHE A 140 -6.09 38.45 5.05
N GLU A 141 -6.29 38.04 3.81
CA GLU A 141 -6.46 38.93 2.66
C GLU A 141 -7.71 39.80 2.81
N ALA A 142 -8.82 39.24 3.28
CA ALA A 142 -10.02 40.00 3.63
C ALA A 142 -9.76 41.00 4.76
N LYS A 143 -8.97 40.63 5.79
CA LYS A 143 -8.60 41.55 6.88
C LYS A 143 -7.67 42.67 6.40
N PHE A 144 -6.71 42.37 5.53
CA PHE A 144 -5.81 43.35 4.93
C PHE A 144 -6.59 44.30 4.01
N SER A 145 -7.46 43.79 3.15
CA SER A 145 -8.30 44.62 2.28
C SER A 145 -9.23 45.54 3.09
N ALA A 146 -9.83 45.04 4.18
CA ALA A 146 -10.63 45.86 5.09
C ALA A 146 -9.78 46.94 5.80
N LEU A 147 -8.52 46.64 6.09
CA LEU A 147 -7.58 47.60 6.69
C LEU A 147 -7.16 48.68 5.68
N GLU A 148 -6.84 48.31 4.44
CA GLU A 148 -6.52 49.25 3.36
C GLU A 148 -7.66 50.23 3.10
N THR A 149 -8.90 49.73 3.08
CA THR A 149 -10.10 50.57 2.94
C THR A 149 -10.22 51.58 4.08
N LYS A 150 -10.02 51.13 5.33
CA LYS A 150 -10.02 52.03 6.51
C LYS A 150 -8.91 53.06 6.45
N ILE A 151 -7.73 52.68 5.98
CA ILE A 151 -6.59 53.61 5.81
C ILE A 151 -6.92 54.66 4.75
N ALA A 152 -7.55 54.26 3.64
CA ALA A 152 -7.99 55.19 2.59
C ALA A 152 -9.03 56.18 3.12
N ASP A 153 -10.04 55.70 3.85
CA ASP A 153 -11.05 56.56 4.47
C ASP A 153 -10.44 57.57 5.44
N VAL A 154 -9.52 57.12 6.31
CA VAL A 154 -8.81 58.02 7.24
C VAL A 154 -7.98 59.05 6.49
N LYS A 155 -7.31 58.67 5.39
CA LYS A 155 -6.54 59.63 4.56
C LYS A 155 -7.44 60.70 3.95
N VAL A 156 -8.58 60.32 3.37
CA VAL A 156 -9.54 61.27 2.78
C VAL A 156 -10.09 62.20 3.84
N TRP A 157 -10.45 61.66 5.01
CA TRP A 157 -10.96 62.45 6.12
C TRP A 157 -9.93 63.46 6.64
N MET A 158 -8.67 63.03 6.82
CA MET A 158 -7.57 63.92 7.24
C MET A 158 -7.31 65.03 6.23
N LEU A 159 -7.33 64.73 4.92
CA LEU A 159 -7.18 65.74 3.88
C LEU A 159 -8.36 66.73 3.88
N GLY A 160 -9.58 66.23 4.09
CA GLY A 160 -10.78 67.06 4.22
C GLY A 160 -10.71 68.03 5.40
N VAL A 161 -10.31 67.56 6.58
CA VAL A 161 -10.11 68.40 7.76
C VAL A 161 -9.01 69.43 7.53
N LEU A 162 -7.90 69.05 6.89
CA LEU A 162 -6.80 69.97 6.60
C LEU A 162 -7.23 71.12 5.67
N LEU A 163 -7.96 70.81 4.59
CA LEU A 163 -8.47 71.83 3.66
C LEU A 163 -9.50 72.75 4.32
N ALA A 164 -10.41 72.18 5.13
CA ALA A 164 -11.38 72.96 5.89
C ALA A 164 -10.70 73.92 6.87
N SER A 165 -9.61 73.49 7.53
CA SER A 165 -8.86 74.30 8.48
C SER A 165 -8.20 75.53 7.83
N LEU A 166 -7.89 75.49 6.53
CA LEU A 166 -7.29 76.61 5.79
C LEU A 166 -8.36 77.49 5.10
N ALA A 167 -9.44 76.87 4.63
CA ALA A 167 -10.53 77.55 3.95
C ALA A 167 -11.42 78.35 4.92
N MET A 168 -11.72 77.83 6.12
CA MET A 168 -12.61 78.51 7.07
C MET A 168 -12.10 79.90 7.51
N PRO A 169 -10.84 80.08 7.92
CA PRO A 169 -10.32 81.39 8.30
C PRO A 169 -10.31 82.41 7.15
N THR A 170 -10.00 81.94 5.93
CA THR A 170 -9.93 82.81 4.74
C THR A 170 -11.31 83.28 4.29
N ILE A 171 -12.31 82.38 4.29
CA ILE A 171 -13.71 82.72 4.00
C ILE A 171 -14.25 83.69 5.05
N PHE A 172 -14.00 83.44 6.34
CA PHE A 172 -14.43 84.34 7.42
C PHE A 172 -13.82 85.74 7.29
N PHE A 173 -12.53 85.83 6.94
CA PHE A 173 -11.86 87.11 6.71
C PHE A 173 -12.47 87.88 5.53
N LEU A 174 -12.77 87.21 4.41
CA LEU A 174 -13.41 87.82 3.25
C LEU A 174 -14.83 88.33 3.56
N ILE A 175 -15.62 87.54 4.30
CA ILE A 175 -16.96 87.95 4.76
C ILE A 175 -16.87 89.19 5.66
N ASN A 176 -15.92 89.20 6.61
CA ASN A 176 -15.71 90.34 7.50
C ASN A 176 -15.31 91.61 6.74
N LEU A 177 -14.48 91.48 5.69
CA LEU A 177 -14.05 92.60 4.85
C LEU A 177 -15.19 93.13 3.98
N TYR A 178 -16.05 92.24 3.46
CA TYR A 178 -17.23 92.62 2.70
C TYR A 178 -18.25 93.38 3.57
N LEU A 179 -18.54 92.87 4.78
CA LEU A 179 -19.44 93.54 5.73
C LEU A 179 -18.91 94.91 6.15
N LYS A 180 -17.61 95.03 6.38
CA LYS A 180 -16.98 96.30 6.78
C LYS A 180 -16.91 97.36 5.68
N LYS A 181 -17.05 96.96 4.41
CA LYS A 181 -17.09 97.87 3.25
C LYS A 181 -18.52 98.31 2.89
N GLY A 182 -19.54 97.64 3.45
CA GLY A 182 -20.96 97.94 3.26
C GLY A 182 -21.58 98.85 4.33
N GLN A 183 -20.80 99.28 5.33
CA GLN A 183 -21.12 100.38 6.25
C GLN A 183 -20.26 101.60 5.93
#